data_AF-A0A3L8GHH6-F1
#
_entry.id   AF-A0A3L8GHH6-F1
#
_cell.length_a   1.000
_cell.length_b   1.000
_cell.length_c   1.000
_cell.angle_alpha   90.00
_cell.angle_beta   90.00
_cell.angle_gamma   90.00
#
_symmetry.space_group_name_H-M   'P 1'
#
loop_
_entity.id
_entity.type
_entity.pdbx_description
1 polymer ?
#
loop_
_entity_poly.entity_id
_entity_poly.type
_entity_poly.pdbx_seq_one_letter_code
_entity_poly.pdbx_strand_id
1 'polypeptide(L)'
;MKLVICKQDYSIQWDGVYQLALTHYPDIKNWELEKIAAFIAYEKYYGRNTELFCQNSRIITKINIFLKQSVVEFPFRPLSKIVAGTYDTHGQSVYCDFLSHTCTITSAIAILKSQKLLAATKVFDLSSADLVKSSRNAANDPCDYFDYIMFGWSNTSSGYRLAMERHLGYSPSQTELMEQFVPGVSFHFNYDTITAAKGYVFDGYHPAKIKDEFSLNSLFACIIPKHYQALFEPVIPNALKHRCFYLEYDNDGYVKWSEKVYQHLLSLQEKK
;
A
#
# COMPACT_ATOMS: atom_id res chain seq x y z
N MET A 1 1.46 6.73 18.45
CA MET A 1 0.54 7.03 17.32
C MET A 1 -0.83 7.36 17.86
N LYS A 2 -1.63 8.14 17.12
CA LYS A 2 -3.04 8.39 17.46
C LYS A 2 -3.94 7.65 16.47
N LEU A 3 -4.88 6.87 16.96
CA LEU A 3 -5.92 6.21 16.16
C LEU A 3 -7.24 6.94 16.36
N VAL A 4 -7.76 7.55 15.30
CA VAL A 4 -9.02 8.30 15.27
C VAL A 4 -10.06 7.50 14.51
N ILE A 5 -11.12 7.06 15.20
CA ILE A 5 -12.27 6.40 14.57
C ILE A 5 -13.30 7.47 14.19
N CYS A 6 -13.62 7.58 12.90
CA CYS A 6 -14.39 8.71 12.37
C CYS A 6 -15.45 8.32 11.32
N LYS A 7 -16.33 9.27 11.02
CA LYS A 7 -17.21 9.26 9.84
C LYS A 7 -16.51 10.05 8.73
N GLN A 8 -15.85 9.35 7.82
CA GLN A 8 -15.21 9.92 6.64
C GLN A 8 -15.38 8.96 5.47
N ASP A 9 -15.09 9.46 4.26
CA ASP A 9 -15.18 8.65 3.04
C ASP A 9 -14.03 7.64 2.96
N TYR A 10 -12.85 7.95 3.51
CA TYR A 10 -11.70 7.06 3.43
C TYR A 10 -10.85 7.09 4.70
N SER A 11 -9.96 6.11 4.82
CA SER A 11 -8.99 6.02 5.91
C SER A 11 -7.60 6.45 5.45
N ILE A 12 -6.87 7.18 6.28
CA ILE A 12 -5.52 7.68 5.97
C ILE A 12 -4.65 7.73 7.22
N GLN A 13 -3.37 7.37 7.07
CA GLN A 13 -2.35 7.62 8.08
C GLN A 13 -1.47 8.78 7.63
N TRP A 14 -1.38 9.83 8.45
CA TRP A 14 -0.57 11.01 8.18
C TRP A 14 -0.19 11.71 9.49
N ASP A 15 1.06 12.16 9.59
CA ASP A 15 1.59 12.93 10.73
C ASP A 15 1.29 12.27 12.09
N GLY A 16 1.59 10.98 12.18
CA GLY A 16 1.39 10.21 13.40
C GLY A 16 -0.07 9.91 13.77
N VAL A 17 -1.03 10.29 12.91
CA VAL A 17 -2.47 10.05 13.09
C VAL A 17 -2.97 9.08 12.05
N TYR A 18 -3.54 7.96 12.50
CA TYR A 18 -4.34 7.07 11.66
C TYR A 18 -5.83 7.43 11.81
N GLN A 19 -6.41 8.03 10.78
CA GLN A 19 -7.86 8.24 10.66
C GLN A 19 -8.47 6.99 10.03
N LEU A 20 -9.19 6.21 10.83
CA LEU A 20 -9.92 5.02 10.39
C LEU A 20 -11.40 5.37 10.25
N ALA A 21 -11.83 5.52 9.00
CA ALA A 21 -13.24 5.56 8.66
C ALA A 21 -13.87 4.19 8.95
N LEU A 22 -15.11 4.17 9.47
CA LEU A 22 -15.89 2.93 9.55
C LEU A 22 -16.83 2.84 8.36
N THR A 23 -16.96 1.65 7.80
CA THR A 23 -17.84 1.39 6.66
C THR A 23 -19.32 1.64 6.96
N HIS A 24 -19.73 1.54 8.23
CA HIS A 24 -21.12 1.67 8.66
C HIS A 24 -21.25 2.60 9.88
N TYR A 25 -20.45 3.68 9.95
CA TYR A 25 -20.48 4.59 11.09
C TYR A 25 -21.91 5.06 11.42
N PRO A 26 -22.36 5.02 12.70
CA PRO A 26 -21.57 4.80 13.91
C PRO A 26 -21.44 3.33 14.36
N ASP A 27 -21.86 2.37 13.55
CA ASP A 27 -21.65 0.95 13.84
C ASP A 27 -20.25 0.50 13.41
N ILE A 28 -19.70 -0.44 14.19
CA ILE A 28 -18.40 -1.05 13.95
C ILE A 28 -18.57 -2.56 13.78
N LYS A 29 -17.94 -3.11 12.75
CA LYS A 29 -17.96 -4.54 12.40
C LYS A 29 -16.81 -5.29 13.07
N ASN A 30 -16.96 -6.61 13.20
CA ASN A 30 -15.94 -7.46 13.82
C ASN A 30 -14.58 -7.41 13.11
N TRP A 31 -14.56 -7.35 11.78
CA TRP A 31 -13.32 -7.25 11.02
C TRP A 31 -12.65 -5.87 11.18
N GLU A 32 -13.40 -4.80 11.46
CA GLU A 32 -12.85 -3.48 11.79
C GLU A 32 -12.22 -3.49 13.19
N LEU A 33 -12.82 -4.23 14.15
CA LEU A 33 -12.23 -4.45 15.47
C LEU A 33 -10.91 -5.24 15.38
N GLU A 34 -10.86 -6.28 14.55
CA GLU A 34 -9.64 -7.05 14.30
C GLU A 34 -8.54 -6.17 13.69
N LYS A 35 -8.87 -5.34 12.70
CA LYS A 35 -7.95 -4.37 12.11
C LYS A 35 -7.36 -3.43 13.16
N ILE A 36 -8.21 -2.88 14.03
CA ILE A 36 -7.79 -1.99 15.13
C ILE A 36 -6.85 -2.71 16.09
N ALA A 37 -7.16 -3.96 16.45
CA ALA A 37 -6.31 -4.75 17.33
C ALA A 37 -4.94 -5.05 16.70
N ALA A 38 -4.90 -5.37 15.40
CA ALA A 38 -3.66 -5.54 14.65
C ALA A 38 -2.81 -4.25 14.63
N PHE A 39 -3.43 -3.09 14.36
CA PHE A 39 -2.73 -1.80 14.39
C PHE A 39 -2.14 -1.49 15.77
N ILE A 40 -2.93 -1.62 16.84
CA ILE A 40 -2.46 -1.35 18.21
C ILE A 40 -1.35 -2.33 18.61
N ALA A 41 -1.47 -3.62 18.26
CA ALA A 41 -0.44 -4.62 18.55
C ALA A 41 0.85 -4.34 17.77
N TYR A 42 0.75 -3.94 16.50
CA TYR A 42 1.87 -3.53 15.66
C TYR A 42 2.63 -2.35 16.28
N GLU A 43 1.91 -1.31 16.66
CA GLU A 43 2.48 -0.12 17.28
C GLU A 43 3.19 -0.44 18.59
N LYS A 44 2.55 -1.27 19.44
CA LYS A 44 3.14 -1.75 20.68
C LYS A 44 4.39 -2.58 20.46
N TYR A 45 4.42 -3.44 19.44
CA TYR A 45 5.58 -4.25 19.10
C TYR A 45 6.82 -3.38 18.79
N TYR A 46 6.61 -2.22 18.17
CA TYR A 46 7.66 -1.22 17.93
C TYR A 46 7.85 -0.22 19.07
N GLY A 47 7.36 -0.53 20.28
CA GLY A 47 7.55 0.28 21.48
C GLY A 47 6.73 1.58 21.49
N ARG A 48 5.74 1.74 20.61
CA ARG A 48 4.87 2.91 20.55
C ARG A 48 3.58 2.65 21.33
N ASN A 49 3.12 3.68 22.03
CA ASN A 49 1.78 3.69 22.60
C ASN A 49 0.77 4.25 21.59
N THR A 50 -0.42 3.66 21.51
CA THR A 50 -1.49 4.10 20.62
C THR A 50 -2.60 4.75 21.42
N GLU A 51 -2.82 6.04 21.19
CA GLU A 51 -3.95 6.77 21.78
C GLU A 51 -5.20 6.56 20.91
N LEU A 52 -6.27 5.99 21.50
CA LEU A 52 -7.54 5.76 20.81
C LEU A 52 -8.50 6.94 21.04
N PHE A 53 -8.98 7.53 19.95
CA PHE A 53 -9.96 8.62 19.98
C PHE A 53 -11.18 8.29 19.10
N CYS A 54 -12.38 8.54 19.62
CA CYS A 54 -13.62 8.52 18.85
C CYS A 54 -14.65 9.41 19.54
N GLN A 55 -15.44 10.17 18.78
CA GLN A 55 -16.53 10.96 19.36
C GLN A 55 -17.65 10.08 19.94
N ASN A 56 -17.79 8.85 19.45
CA ASN A 56 -18.82 7.91 19.91
C ASN A 56 -18.26 6.96 20.98
N SER A 57 -18.66 7.18 22.24
CA SER A 57 -18.23 6.38 23.39
C SER A 57 -18.66 4.90 23.33
N ARG A 58 -19.74 4.57 22.60
CA ARG A 58 -20.16 3.17 22.41
C ARG A 58 -19.16 2.40 21.55
N ILE A 59 -18.59 3.05 20.53
CA ILE A 59 -17.54 2.46 19.68
C ILE A 59 -16.28 2.21 20.51
N ILE A 60 -15.85 3.20 21.31
CA ILE A 60 -14.71 3.04 22.23
C ILE A 60 -14.93 1.86 23.18
N THR A 61 -16.13 1.75 23.75
CA THR A 61 -16.47 0.65 24.66
C THR A 61 -16.35 -0.71 23.96
N LYS A 62 -16.89 -0.85 22.73
CA LYS A 62 -16.77 -2.07 21.92
C LYS A 62 -15.31 -2.43 21.63
N ILE A 63 -14.50 -1.44 21.22
CA ILE A 63 -13.07 -1.63 20.96
C ILE A 63 -12.36 -2.11 22.23
N ASN A 64 -12.57 -1.45 23.37
CA ASN A 64 -11.92 -1.82 24.63
C ASN A 64 -12.32 -3.22 25.13
N ILE A 65 -13.58 -3.63 24.93
CA ILE A 65 -14.02 -4.99 25.25
C ILE A 65 -13.29 -6.01 24.36
N PHE A 66 -13.25 -5.76 23.05
CA PHE A 66 -12.56 -6.63 22.10
C PHE A 66 -11.07 -6.75 22.42
N LEU A 67 -10.37 -5.63 22.66
CA LEU A 67 -8.94 -5.61 22.97
C LEU A 67 -8.58 -6.39 24.23
N LYS A 68 -9.46 -6.44 25.25
CA LYS A 68 -9.24 -7.23 26.46
C LYS A 68 -9.31 -8.75 26.22
N GLN A 69 -9.99 -9.16 25.15
CA GLN A 69 -10.23 -10.57 24.82
C GLN A 69 -9.35 -11.04 23.66
N SER A 70 -8.86 -10.12 22.83
CA SER A 70 -8.03 -10.42 21.67
C SER A 70 -6.59 -10.72 22.08
N VAL A 71 -6.04 -11.79 21.52
CA VAL A 71 -4.60 -12.07 21.52
C VAL A 71 -4.10 -11.88 20.10
N VAL A 72 -3.18 -10.94 19.91
CA VAL A 72 -2.61 -10.59 18.60
C VAL A 72 -1.10 -10.69 18.71
N GLU A 73 -0.53 -11.68 18.04
CA GLU A 73 0.90 -12.03 18.13
C GLU A 73 1.64 -11.79 16.81
N PHE A 74 2.94 -11.56 16.94
CA PHE A 74 3.82 -11.40 15.78
C PHE A 74 4.19 -12.78 15.20
N PRO A 75 4.23 -12.97 13.86
CA PRO A 75 3.88 -11.98 12.84
C PRO A 75 2.36 -11.81 12.70
N PHE A 76 1.93 -10.55 12.67
CA PHE A 76 0.51 -10.22 12.55
C PHE A 76 -0.01 -10.58 11.16
N ARG A 77 -1.20 -11.22 11.13
CA ARG A 77 -1.87 -11.66 9.91
C ARG A 77 -3.37 -11.41 10.03
N PRO A 78 -4.03 -10.90 8.99
CA PRO A 78 -5.48 -10.78 8.98
C PRO A 78 -6.12 -12.16 8.82
N LEU A 79 -7.25 -12.40 9.48
CA LEU A 79 -8.05 -13.63 9.33
C LEU A 79 -8.71 -13.73 7.94
N SER A 80 -8.93 -12.60 7.28
CA SER A 80 -9.49 -12.54 5.93
C SER A 80 -9.13 -11.24 5.21
N LYS A 81 -9.22 -11.23 3.87
CA LYS A 81 -8.80 -10.07 3.04
C LYS A 81 -9.52 -8.77 3.40
N ILE A 82 -10.79 -8.85 3.83
CA ILE A 82 -11.57 -7.66 4.22
C ILE A 82 -10.97 -6.92 5.42
N VAL A 83 -10.31 -7.63 6.35
CA VAL A 83 -9.61 -7.02 7.49
C VAL A 83 -8.45 -6.15 6.99
N ALA A 84 -7.78 -6.58 5.93
CA ALA A 84 -6.73 -5.84 5.25
C ALA A 84 -7.27 -4.86 4.18
N GLY A 85 -8.60 -4.78 3.98
CA GLY A 85 -9.23 -3.90 3.01
C GLY A 85 -8.93 -2.41 3.26
N THR A 86 -8.97 -1.60 2.21
CA THR A 86 -8.82 -0.14 2.31
C THR A 86 -9.99 0.55 1.61
N TYR A 87 -9.92 1.86 1.39
CA TYR A 87 -10.96 2.64 0.74
C TYR A 87 -10.53 3.02 -0.67
N ASP A 88 -11.46 2.93 -1.63
CA ASP A 88 -11.30 3.51 -2.96
C ASP A 88 -11.65 5.00 -2.98
N THR A 89 -11.60 5.62 -4.17
CA THR A 89 -11.93 7.04 -4.36
C THR A 89 -13.41 7.36 -4.20
N HIS A 90 -14.27 6.35 -4.07
CA HIS A 90 -15.71 6.48 -3.79
C HIS A 90 -16.04 6.21 -2.32
N GLY A 91 -15.03 5.95 -1.49
CA GLY A 91 -15.19 5.62 -0.08
C GLY A 91 -15.78 4.24 0.18
N GLN A 92 -15.68 3.33 -0.79
CA GLN A 92 -16.06 1.94 -0.60
C GLN A 92 -14.89 1.16 -0.04
N SER A 93 -15.15 0.27 0.92
CA SER A 93 -14.12 -0.64 1.38
C SER A 93 -13.85 -1.72 0.34
N VAL A 94 -12.62 -1.75 -0.18
CA VAL A 94 -12.18 -2.61 -1.27
C VAL A 94 -10.98 -3.47 -0.88
N TYR A 95 -10.91 -4.64 -1.49
CA TYR A 95 -9.79 -5.58 -1.51
C TYR A 95 -9.88 -6.40 -2.81
N CYS A 96 -8.82 -7.10 -3.20
CA CYS A 96 -8.83 -7.97 -4.37
C CYS A 96 -7.81 -9.11 -4.24
N ASP A 97 -7.52 -9.82 -5.33
CA ASP A 97 -6.55 -10.91 -5.34
C ASP A 97 -5.11 -10.44 -5.61
N PHE A 98 -4.91 -9.15 -5.89
CA PHE A 98 -3.62 -8.61 -6.30
C PHE A 98 -3.15 -7.47 -5.40
N LEU A 99 -1.89 -7.54 -4.99
CA LEU A 99 -1.17 -6.45 -4.35
C LEU A 99 -0.22 -5.78 -5.34
N SER A 100 -0.01 -4.48 -5.17
CA SER A 100 0.85 -3.68 -6.03
C SER A 100 1.92 -2.95 -5.24
N HIS A 101 3.08 -2.81 -5.88
CA HIS A 101 4.09 -1.81 -5.55
C HIS A 101 4.22 -0.87 -6.76
N THR A 102 3.77 0.38 -6.59
CA THR A 102 3.81 1.41 -7.64
C THR A 102 4.92 2.41 -7.36
N CYS A 103 5.69 2.76 -8.37
CA CYS A 103 6.87 3.62 -8.22
C CYS A 103 7.14 4.49 -9.46
N THR A 104 8.10 5.41 -9.32
CA THR A 104 8.54 6.27 -10.43
C THR A 104 9.27 5.48 -11.51
N ILE A 105 9.36 6.04 -12.72
CA ILE A 105 10.07 5.42 -13.86
C ILE A 105 11.51 5.04 -13.49
N THR A 106 12.26 5.95 -12.86
CA THR A 106 13.63 5.72 -12.42
C THR A 106 13.74 4.55 -11.44
N SER A 107 12.82 4.46 -10.48
CA SER A 107 12.80 3.37 -9.49
C SER A 107 12.48 2.03 -10.15
N ALA A 108 11.53 2.02 -11.08
CA ALA A 108 11.13 0.82 -11.80
C ALA A 108 12.26 0.23 -12.65
N ILE A 109 13.06 1.09 -13.30
CA ILE A 109 14.26 0.65 -14.02
C ILE A 109 15.26 -0.01 -13.08
N ALA A 110 15.50 0.58 -11.89
CA ALA A 110 16.40 -0.02 -10.90
C ALA A 110 15.90 -1.37 -10.39
N ILE A 111 14.59 -1.48 -10.11
CA ILE A 111 13.92 -2.73 -9.69
C ILE A 111 14.04 -3.82 -10.74
N LEU A 112 13.84 -3.51 -12.03
CA LEU A 112 13.97 -4.49 -13.11
C LEU A 112 15.41 -4.97 -13.28
N LYS A 113 16.39 -4.06 -13.16
CA LYS A 113 17.82 -4.42 -13.21
C LYS A 113 18.24 -5.31 -12.04
N SER A 114 17.77 -5.01 -10.83
CA SER A 114 18.07 -5.80 -9.63
C SER A 114 17.25 -7.09 -9.52
N GLN A 115 16.12 -7.18 -10.25
CA GLN A 115 15.11 -8.24 -10.14
C GLN A 115 14.53 -8.39 -8.72
N LYS A 116 14.57 -7.32 -7.93
CA LYS A 116 14.08 -7.28 -6.55
C LYS A 116 13.41 -5.96 -6.23
N LEU A 117 12.34 -6.03 -5.47
CA LEU A 117 11.88 -4.93 -4.63
C LEU A 117 12.75 -4.91 -3.37
N LEU A 118 13.09 -3.72 -2.92
CA LEU A 118 13.94 -3.49 -1.75
C LEU A 118 13.27 -2.48 -0.83
N ALA A 119 13.38 -2.70 0.48
CA ALA A 119 13.00 -1.72 1.49
C ALA A 119 13.88 -0.47 1.36
N ALA A 120 13.38 0.68 1.83
CA ALA A 120 14.05 1.97 1.64
C ALA A 120 15.47 1.98 2.24
N THR A 121 15.67 1.37 3.41
CA THR A 121 17.01 1.24 4.03
C THR A 121 18.00 0.50 3.13
N LYS A 122 17.55 -0.51 2.37
CA LYS A 122 18.38 -1.26 1.42
C LYS A 122 18.60 -0.53 0.11
N VAL A 123 17.63 0.26 -0.36
CA VAL A 123 17.77 1.04 -1.60
C VAL A 123 18.79 2.17 -1.41
N PHE A 124 18.74 2.87 -0.28
CA PHE A 124 19.58 4.05 -0.04
C PHE A 124 20.85 3.75 0.74
N ASP A 125 21.00 2.54 1.27
CA ASP A 125 22.08 2.18 2.19
C ASP A 125 22.18 3.17 3.37
N LEU A 126 21.01 3.53 3.90
CA LEU A 126 20.85 4.46 5.02
C LEU A 126 20.13 3.76 6.17
N SER A 127 20.42 4.21 7.39
CA SER A 127 19.65 3.75 8.54
C SER A 127 18.20 4.26 8.46
N SER A 128 17.27 3.53 9.06
CA SER A 128 15.89 3.97 9.17
C SER A 128 15.78 5.28 9.97
N ALA A 129 16.68 5.55 10.91
CA ALA A 129 16.76 6.81 11.67
C ALA A 129 17.15 8.01 10.79
N ASP A 130 17.99 7.80 9.78
CA ASP A 130 18.36 8.85 8.82
C ASP A 130 17.22 9.09 7.82
N LEU A 131 16.55 8.02 7.37
CA LEU A 131 15.42 8.14 6.45
C LEU A 131 14.21 8.86 7.05
N VAL A 132 13.98 8.74 8.36
CA VAL A 132 12.93 9.52 9.06
C VAL A 132 13.15 11.04 8.90
N LYS A 133 14.40 11.49 8.83
CA LYS A 133 14.77 12.91 8.67
C LYS A 133 14.81 13.35 7.21
N SER A 134 14.61 12.43 6.27
CA SER A 134 14.61 12.73 4.84
C SER A 134 13.38 13.56 4.47
N SER A 135 13.53 14.49 3.53
CA SER A 135 12.41 15.20 2.90
C SER A 135 11.38 14.28 2.24
N ARG A 136 11.76 13.02 1.99
CA ARG A 136 10.89 11.99 1.44
C ARG A 136 9.91 11.41 2.44
N ASN A 137 10.14 11.62 3.74
CA ASN A 137 9.23 11.24 4.80
C ASN A 137 8.11 12.28 4.99
N ALA A 138 7.42 12.63 3.90
CA ALA A 138 6.40 13.68 3.91
C ALA A 138 5.22 13.35 4.84
N ALA A 139 4.86 12.07 4.95
CA ALA A 139 3.80 11.58 5.84
C ALA A 139 4.22 11.48 7.31
N ASN A 140 5.51 11.74 7.63
CA ASN A 140 6.10 11.55 8.95
C ASN A 140 5.90 10.11 9.45
N ASP A 141 6.18 9.15 8.57
CA ASP A 141 6.14 7.71 8.83
C ASP A 141 7.14 7.32 9.93
N PRO A 142 6.80 6.32 10.75
CA PRO A 142 7.69 5.84 11.80
C PRO A 142 8.90 5.10 11.23
N CYS A 143 9.97 5.10 12.01
CA CYS A 143 11.28 4.57 11.64
C CYS A 143 11.24 3.15 11.03
N ASP A 144 10.48 2.24 11.62
CA ASP A 144 10.39 0.86 11.15
C ASP A 144 9.80 0.73 9.74
N TYR A 145 8.96 1.66 9.27
CA TYR A 145 8.36 1.54 7.93
C TYR A 145 9.42 1.50 6.83
N PHE A 146 10.57 2.15 7.04
CA PHE A 146 11.67 2.18 6.07
C PHE A 146 12.40 0.83 5.92
N ASP A 147 12.20 -0.10 6.85
CA ASP A 147 12.71 -1.47 6.80
C ASP A 147 11.79 -2.43 6.04
N TYR A 148 10.66 -1.92 5.52
CA TYR A 148 9.67 -2.70 4.79
C TYR A 148 9.43 -2.18 3.37
N ILE A 149 9.13 -3.12 2.49
CA ILE A 149 8.41 -2.88 1.25
C ILE A 149 6.92 -2.87 1.60
N MET A 150 6.26 -1.75 1.36
CA MET A 150 4.82 -1.60 1.56
C MET A 150 4.09 -1.88 0.24
N PHE A 151 3.00 -2.66 0.34
CA PHE A 151 2.13 -2.98 -0.78
C PHE A 151 0.73 -2.39 -0.57
N GLY A 152 0.10 -1.98 -1.66
CA GLY A 152 -1.32 -1.57 -1.69
C GLY A 152 -2.17 -2.58 -2.45
N TRP A 153 -3.49 -2.47 -2.36
CA TRP A 153 -4.39 -3.23 -3.22
C TRP A 153 -4.35 -2.72 -4.66
N SER A 154 -4.31 -3.63 -5.63
CA SER A 154 -4.15 -3.27 -7.05
C SER A 154 -5.39 -2.59 -7.66
N ASN A 155 -6.55 -2.68 -7.01
CA ASN A 155 -7.78 -1.99 -7.39
C ASN A 155 -7.94 -0.63 -6.68
N THR A 156 -6.84 -0.04 -6.22
CA THR A 156 -6.83 1.27 -5.57
C THR A 156 -5.83 2.21 -6.23
N SER A 157 -6.09 3.50 -6.15
CA SER A 157 -5.29 4.54 -6.78
C SER A 157 -4.18 5.10 -5.90
N SER A 158 -4.11 4.66 -4.64
CA SER A 158 -3.16 5.14 -3.62
C SER A 158 -1.69 5.01 -4.06
N GLY A 159 -1.32 3.89 -4.68
CA GLY A 159 0.04 3.66 -5.18
C GLY A 159 0.44 4.65 -6.27
N TYR A 160 -0.48 5.01 -7.17
CA TYR A 160 -0.21 5.98 -8.23
C TYR A 160 -0.15 7.41 -7.71
N ARG A 161 -1.01 7.79 -6.75
CA ARG A 161 -0.89 9.07 -6.04
C ARG A 161 0.49 9.20 -5.39
N LEU A 162 0.95 8.17 -4.69
CA LEU A 162 2.26 8.17 -4.03
C LEU A 162 3.41 8.24 -5.04
N ALA A 163 3.32 7.54 -6.17
CA ALA A 163 4.31 7.65 -7.24
C ALA A 163 4.36 9.07 -7.82
N MET A 164 3.21 9.73 -7.98
CA MET A 164 3.12 11.14 -8.41
C MET A 164 3.75 12.08 -7.38
N GLU A 165 3.42 11.93 -6.09
CA GLU A 165 4.01 12.71 -4.99
C GLU A 165 5.55 12.62 -5.01
N ARG A 166 6.09 11.41 -5.20
CA ARG A 166 7.54 11.19 -5.31
C ARG A 166 8.15 11.77 -6.58
N HIS A 167 7.39 11.83 -7.67
CA HIS A 167 7.82 12.44 -8.92
C HIS A 167 7.92 13.97 -8.79
N LEU A 168 6.93 14.59 -8.12
CA LEU A 168 6.86 16.04 -7.90
C LEU A 168 7.77 16.53 -6.76
N GLY A 169 7.97 15.69 -5.73
CA GLY A 169 8.68 16.07 -4.50
C GLY A 169 7.80 16.81 -3.48
N TYR A 170 6.49 16.89 -3.70
CA TYR A 170 5.49 17.48 -2.80
C TYR A 170 4.13 16.80 -2.98
N SER A 171 3.19 17.04 -2.06
CA SER A 171 1.83 16.49 -2.15
C SER A 171 1.09 17.04 -3.38
N PRO A 172 0.65 16.19 -4.31
CA PRO A 172 0.00 16.63 -5.54
C PRO A 172 -1.38 17.25 -5.27
N SER A 173 -1.73 18.28 -6.04
CA SER A 173 -3.06 18.87 -6.12
C SER A 173 -4.02 18.00 -6.93
N GLN A 174 -5.32 18.30 -6.87
CA GLN A 174 -6.33 17.58 -7.66
C GLN A 174 -6.10 17.75 -9.17
N THR A 175 -5.72 18.93 -9.63
CA THR A 175 -5.39 19.19 -11.04
C THR A 175 -4.20 18.34 -11.47
N GLU A 176 -3.17 18.21 -10.64
CA GLU A 176 -2.00 17.35 -10.94
C GLU A 176 -2.36 15.87 -10.96
N LEU A 177 -3.29 15.42 -10.11
CA LEU A 177 -3.74 14.02 -10.10
C LEU A 177 -4.68 13.67 -11.26
N MET A 178 -5.39 14.65 -11.83
CA MET A 178 -6.41 14.40 -12.86
C MET A 178 -5.95 14.78 -14.25
N GLU A 179 -5.41 15.99 -14.43
CA GLU A 179 -5.14 16.59 -15.74
C GLU A 179 -3.65 16.53 -16.12
N GLN A 180 -2.76 16.67 -15.14
CA GLN A 180 -1.31 16.70 -15.35
C GLN A 180 -0.63 15.41 -14.86
N PHE A 181 -1.43 14.35 -14.66
CA PHE A 181 -0.96 13.13 -14.05
C PHE A 181 0.09 12.44 -14.92
N VAL A 182 1.19 12.04 -14.28
CA VAL A 182 2.26 11.26 -14.89
C VAL A 182 2.22 9.84 -14.31
N PRO A 183 1.78 8.82 -15.07
CA PRO A 183 1.68 7.47 -14.54
C PRO A 183 3.08 6.89 -14.27
N GLY A 184 3.24 6.33 -13.08
CA GLY A 184 4.38 5.48 -12.73
C GLY A 184 4.25 4.06 -13.30
N VAL A 185 5.15 3.19 -12.87
CA VAL A 185 5.11 1.73 -13.16
C VAL A 185 4.64 0.98 -11.92
N SER A 186 3.81 -0.03 -12.13
CA SER A 186 3.28 -0.87 -11.05
C SER A 186 3.70 -2.34 -11.22
N PHE A 187 4.17 -2.92 -10.13
CA PHE A 187 4.50 -4.34 -10.02
C PHE A 187 3.42 -5.04 -9.21
N HIS A 188 2.73 -6.00 -9.82
CA HIS A 188 1.58 -6.70 -9.24
C HIS A 188 1.93 -8.14 -8.89
N PHE A 189 1.41 -8.60 -7.77
CA PHE A 189 1.65 -9.94 -7.21
C PHE A 189 0.34 -10.50 -6.66
N ASN A 190 0.18 -11.82 -6.71
CA ASN A 190 -0.93 -12.47 -6.03
C ASN A 190 -0.83 -12.23 -4.51
N TYR A 191 -1.95 -11.89 -3.88
CA TYR A 191 -2.03 -11.66 -2.44
C TYR A 191 -1.46 -12.84 -1.64
N ASP A 192 -1.86 -14.06 -1.99
CA ASP A 192 -1.43 -15.28 -1.29
C ASP A 192 0.08 -15.51 -1.42
N THR A 193 0.69 -15.13 -2.55
CA THR A 193 2.14 -15.21 -2.73
C THR A 193 2.88 -14.25 -1.81
N ILE A 194 2.37 -13.02 -1.63
CA ILE A 194 2.97 -12.03 -0.73
C ILE A 194 2.79 -12.46 0.73
N THR A 195 1.60 -12.91 1.14
CA THR A 195 1.36 -13.26 2.54
C THR A 195 2.08 -14.55 2.97
N ALA A 196 2.41 -15.43 2.03
CA ALA A 196 3.25 -16.60 2.28
C ALA A 196 4.76 -16.27 2.36
N ALA A 197 5.18 -15.07 1.98
CA ALA A 197 6.59 -14.71 1.93
C ALA A 197 7.21 -14.54 3.32
N LYS A 198 8.51 -14.85 3.42
CA LYS A 198 9.30 -14.57 4.62
C LYS A 198 9.34 -13.06 4.88
N GLY A 199 9.17 -12.67 6.15
CA GLY A 199 9.18 -11.27 6.54
C GLY A 199 7.87 -10.53 6.29
N TYR A 200 6.81 -11.24 5.88
CA TYR A 200 5.45 -10.69 5.81
C TYR A 200 4.92 -10.26 7.18
N VAL A 201 4.32 -9.08 7.21
CA VAL A 201 3.54 -8.57 8.35
C VAL A 201 2.36 -7.72 7.86
N PHE A 202 1.24 -7.82 8.57
CA PHE A 202 0.11 -6.90 8.47
C PHE A 202 0.16 -5.90 9.63
N ASP A 203 0.11 -4.60 9.36
CA ASP A 203 0.23 -3.56 10.39
C ASP A 203 -1.11 -2.95 10.80
N GLY A 204 -2.24 -3.52 10.34
CA GLY A 204 -3.56 -2.93 10.54
C GLY A 204 -3.90 -1.77 9.61
N TYR A 205 -2.97 -1.32 8.75
CA TYR A 205 -3.19 -0.24 7.79
C TYR A 205 -2.89 -0.68 6.34
N HIS A 206 -1.66 -1.09 6.06
CA HIS A 206 -1.24 -1.67 4.79
C HIS A 206 -1.64 -3.14 4.70
N PRO A 207 -2.18 -3.62 3.57
CA PRO A 207 -2.57 -5.02 3.43
C PRO A 207 -1.39 -6.00 3.53
N ALA A 208 -0.19 -5.55 3.17
CA ALA A 208 1.03 -6.30 3.34
C ALA A 208 2.26 -5.41 3.43
N LYS A 209 3.20 -5.82 4.29
CA LYS A 209 4.57 -5.35 4.31
C LYS A 209 5.53 -6.54 4.27
N ILE A 210 6.60 -6.44 3.49
CA ILE A 210 7.67 -7.44 3.44
C ILE A 210 8.97 -6.79 3.93
N LYS A 211 9.64 -7.40 4.91
CA LYS A 211 10.90 -6.87 5.43
C LYS A 211 12.04 -7.05 4.42
N ASP A 212 12.92 -6.04 4.34
CA ASP A 212 14.18 -6.02 3.59
C ASP A 212 14.07 -6.13 2.05
N GLU A 213 13.66 -7.28 1.51
CA GLU A 213 13.63 -7.51 0.05
C GLU A 213 12.54 -8.50 -0.40
N PHE A 214 12.12 -8.39 -1.66
CA PHE A 214 11.19 -9.32 -2.29
C PHE A 214 11.54 -9.55 -3.77
N SER A 215 11.62 -10.82 -4.19
CA SER A 215 12.04 -11.19 -5.54
C SER A 215 10.94 -10.99 -6.60
N LEU A 216 11.32 -10.52 -7.79
CA LEU A 216 10.42 -10.45 -8.94
C LEU A 216 10.13 -11.82 -9.59
N ASN A 217 10.72 -12.93 -9.10
CA ASN A 217 10.38 -14.27 -9.61
C ASN A 217 8.89 -14.60 -9.44
N SER A 218 8.25 -14.01 -8.43
CA SER A 218 6.82 -14.16 -8.13
C SER A 218 5.94 -13.10 -8.79
N LEU A 219 6.50 -12.21 -9.62
CA LEU A 219 5.75 -11.15 -10.30
C LEU A 219 4.59 -11.74 -11.08
N PHE A 220 3.39 -11.20 -10.92
CA PHE A 220 2.24 -11.57 -11.76
C PHE A 220 2.24 -10.74 -13.05
N ALA A 221 2.36 -9.42 -12.90
CA ALA A 221 2.42 -8.47 -14.00
C ALA A 221 3.18 -7.20 -13.59
N CYS A 222 3.92 -6.60 -14.51
CA CYS A 222 4.49 -5.27 -14.42
C CYS A 222 3.84 -4.41 -15.51
N ILE A 223 3.17 -3.33 -15.12
CA ILE A 223 2.43 -2.47 -16.05
C ILE A 223 3.18 -1.17 -16.25
N ILE A 224 3.51 -0.91 -17.51
CA ILE A 224 4.34 0.22 -17.94
C ILE A 224 3.52 1.08 -18.90
N PRO A 225 3.45 2.41 -18.71
CA PRO A 225 2.84 3.29 -19.71
C PRO A 225 3.57 3.15 -21.05
N LYS A 226 2.83 2.93 -22.13
CA LYS A 226 3.39 2.52 -23.42
C LYS A 226 4.36 3.53 -24.04
N HIS A 227 4.17 4.83 -23.78
CA HIS A 227 5.12 5.86 -24.21
C HIS A 227 6.52 5.71 -23.59
N TYR A 228 6.70 4.92 -22.52
CA TYR A 228 8.00 4.56 -21.97
C TYR A 228 8.56 3.24 -22.52
N GLN A 229 7.91 2.58 -23.48
CA GLN A 229 8.32 1.24 -23.96
C GLN A 229 9.79 1.17 -24.37
N ALA A 230 10.26 2.11 -25.21
CA ALA A 230 11.64 2.17 -25.68
C ALA A 230 12.67 2.30 -24.54
N LEU A 231 12.28 2.91 -23.42
CA LEU A 231 13.14 3.05 -22.23
C LEU A 231 13.25 1.73 -21.45
N PHE A 232 12.20 0.91 -21.46
CA PHE A 232 12.12 -0.31 -20.65
C PHE A 232 12.59 -1.57 -21.39
N GLU A 233 12.38 -1.69 -22.70
CA GLU A 233 12.78 -2.88 -23.46
C GLU A 233 14.25 -3.32 -23.24
N PRO A 234 15.23 -2.41 -23.17
CA PRO A 234 16.64 -2.80 -22.97
C PRO A 234 16.95 -3.28 -21.54
N VAL A 235 16.12 -2.93 -20.56
CA VAL A 235 16.41 -3.20 -19.14
C VAL A 235 15.57 -4.34 -18.55
N ILE A 236 14.50 -4.76 -19.23
CA ILE A 236 13.67 -5.89 -18.78
C ILE A 236 14.45 -7.20 -18.95
N PRO A 237 14.71 -7.95 -17.87
CA PRO A 237 15.33 -9.27 -17.96
C PRO A 237 14.49 -10.23 -18.81
N ASN A 238 15.15 -11.08 -19.59
CA ASN A 238 14.46 -12.04 -20.48
C ASN A 238 13.41 -12.89 -19.75
N ALA A 239 13.71 -13.33 -18.51
CA ALA A 239 12.79 -14.11 -17.69
C ALA A 239 11.50 -13.35 -17.30
N LEU A 240 11.50 -12.02 -17.33
CA LEU A 240 10.37 -11.18 -16.93
C LEU A 240 9.59 -10.60 -18.13
N LYS A 241 10.10 -10.70 -19.36
CA LYS A 241 9.48 -10.11 -20.57
C LYS A 241 8.00 -10.50 -20.73
N HIS A 242 7.66 -11.77 -20.52
CA HIS A 242 6.29 -12.27 -20.63
C HIS A 242 5.33 -11.77 -19.52
N ARG A 243 5.85 -11.02 -18.55
CA ARG A 243 5.10 -10.44 -17.44
C ARG A 243 5.11 -8.91 -17.46
N CYS A 244 5.78 -8.29 -18.43
CA CYS A 244 5.80 -6.85 -18.61
C CYS A 244 4.82 -6.46 -19.71
N PHE A 245 3.87 -5.59 -19.41
CA PHE A 245 2.81 -5.18 -20.31
C PHE A 245 2.83 -3.66 -20.48
N TYR A 246 2.66 -3.22 -21.73
CA TYR A 246 2.60 -1.81 -22.09
C TYR A 246 1.15 -1.41 -22.36
N LEU A 247 0.63 -0.43 -21.61
CA LEU A 247 -0.73 0.08 -21.78
C LEU A 247 -0.72 1.52 -22.26
N GLU A 248 -1.64 1.87 -23.16
CA GLU A 248 -1.83 3.25 -23.62
C GLU A 248 -2.33 4.13 -22.48
N TYR A 249 -1.71 5.30 -22.32
CA TYR A 249 -2.11 6.32 -21.37
C TYR A 249 -2.69 7.51 -22.14
N ASP A 250 -3.98 7.76 -21.94
CA ASP A 250 -4.77 8.69 -22.74
C ASP A 250 -5.17 9.93 -21.94
N ASN A 251 -4.24 10.45 -21.12
CA ASN A 251 -4.51 11.49 -20.10
C ASN A 251 -5.65 11.07 -19.14
N ASP A 252 -5.61 9.81 -18.71
CA ASP A 252 -6.67 9.19 -17.92
C ASP A 252 -6.84 9.83 -16.52
N GLY A 253 -5.81 10.51 -16.02
CA GLY A 253 -5.70 10.82 -14.60
C GLY A 253 -5.48 9.57 -13.75
N TYR A 254 -5.19 9.74 -12.46
CA TYR A 254 -4.79 8.63 -11.60
C TYR A 254 -5.91 7.60 -11.35
N VAL A 255 -7.19 8.01 -11.32
CA VAL A 255 -8.33 7.10 -11.08
C VAL A 255 -8.55 6.17 -12.26
N LYS A 256 -8.84 6.72 -13.45
CA LYS A 256 -9.11 5.90 -14.65
C LYS A 256 -7.89 5.10 -15.07
N TRP A 257 -6.67 5.60 -14.84
CA TRP A 257 -5.46 4.82 -15.06
C TRP A 257 -5.40 3.59 -14.14
N SER A 258 -5.70 3.77 -12.85
CA SER A 258 -5.75 2.66 -11.88
C SER A 258 -6.80 1.61 -12.26
N GLU A 259 -7.98 2.05 -12.72
CA GLU A 259 -9.03 1.17 -13.22
C GLU A 259 -8.59 0.41 -14.47
N LYS A 260 -8.03 1.11 -15.47
CA LYS A 260 -7.49 0.52 -16.71
C LYS A 260 -6.46 -0.56 -16.42
N VAL A 261 -5.54 -0.28 -15.49
CA VAL A 261 -4.53 -1.23 -15.01
C VAL A 261 -5.19 -2.45 -14.35
N TYR A 262 -6.12 -2.24 -13.43
CA TYR A 262 -6.78 -3.33 -12.72
C TYR A 262 -7.62 -4.23 -13.65
N GLN A 263 -8.36 -3.65 -14.61
CA GLN A 263 -9.09 -4.40 -15.62
C GLN A 263 -8.16 -5.26 -16.48
N HIS A 264 -6.98 -4.74 -16.81
CA HIS A 264 -5.97 -5.54 -17.52
C HIS A 264 -5.53 -6.75 -16.68
N LEU A 265 -5.31 -6.60 -15.38
CA LEU A 265 -4.95 -7.73 -14.49
C LEU A 265 -6.04 -8.80 -14.45
N LEU A 266 -7.31 -8.41 -14.37
CA LEU A 266 -8.44 -9.35 -14.43
C LEU A 266 -8.44 -10.13 -15.75
N SER A 267 -8.22 -9.45 -16.88
CA SER A 267 -8.13 -10.10 -18.20
C SER A 267 -6.95 -11.07 -18.34
N LEU A 268 -5.87 -10.88 -17.57
CA LEU A 268 -4.73 -11.80 -17.52
C LEU A 268 -5.02 -13.01 -16.62
N GLN A 269 -5.83 -12.83 -15.58
CA GLN A 269 -6.25 -13.90 -14.67
C GLN A 269 -7.18 -14.89 -15.37
N GLU A 270 -8.13 -14.40 -16.18
CA GLU A 270 -9.08 -15.23 -16.95
C GLU A 270 -8.42 -16.11 -18.03
N LYS A 271 -7.19 -15.76 -18.44
CA LYS A 271 -6.44 -16.48 -19.49
C LYS A 271 -5.52 -17.59 -18.94
N LYS A 272 -5.43 -17.76 -17.63
CA LYS A 272 -4.62 -18.78 -16.96
C LYS A 272 -5.45 -19.98 -16.55
#